data_AF-A0A2A9P1J5-F1
#
_entry.id   AF-A0A2A9P1J5-F1
#
_cell.length_a   1.000
_cell.length_b   1.000
_cell.length_c   1.000
_cell.angle_alpha   90.00
_cell.angle_beta   90.00
_cell.angle_gamma   90.00
#
_symmetry.space_group_name_H-M   'P 1'
#
loop_
_entity.id
_entity.type
_entity.pdbx_description
1 polymer ?
#
loop_
_entity_poly.entity_id
_entity_poly.type
_entity_poly.pdbx_seq_one_letter_code
_entity_poly.pdbx_strand_id
1 'polypeptide(L)'
;MSSQPSPLQHAQFLKSEGNQFFHAANWSQALASYHSALSTLPPRSQSSTPSDINSDDQPQSELQQQCATARAILYANIAACHLKLYVKALQRRAFSNEALNTWSSLSAAQQDYETLLTLLPESDTRSQDISATLNKLKPRLEAAQKRETTEMLDKLKGVGNSILGSNSVYSLFDATFDGTFTGRFGLSTDNFQFVPNGQGGYSVNFTQ
;
A
#
# COMPACT_ATOMS: atom_id res chain seq x y z
N MET A 1 19.63 -50.50 -10.69
CA MET A 1 20.06 -49.56 -9.63
C MET A 1 19.94 -48.16 -10.21
N SER A 2 18.91 -47.41 -9.83
CA SER A 2 18.70 -46.04 -10.33
C SER A 2 19.67 -45.10 -9.63
N SER A 3 20.67 -44.60 -10.35
CA SER A 3 21.57 -43.55 -9.88
C SER A 3 20.75 -42.33 -9.46
N GLN A 4 20.93 -41.87 -8.22
CA GLN A 4 20.27 -40.66 -7.74
C GLN A 4 20.71 -39.46 -8.59
N PRO A 5 19.78 -38.54 -8.95
CA PRO A 5 20.10 -37.37 -9.76
C PRO A 5 21.09 -36.47 -9.02
N SER A 6 21.97 -35.79 -9.75
CA SER A 6 22.88 -34.82 -9.14
C SER A 6 22.07 -33.66 -8.52
N PRO A 7 22.60 -32.96 -7.50
CA PRO A 7 21.90 -31.82 -6.88
C PRO A 7 21.46 -30.77 -7.91
N LEU A 8 22.30 -30.51 -8.91
CA LEU A 8 21.98 -29.59 -10.00
C LEU A 8 20.84 -30.11 -10.89
N GLN A 9 20.84 -31.40 -11.25
CA GLN A 9 19.76 -32.01 -12.02
C GLN A 9 18.44 -32.00 -11.26
N HIS A 10 18.48 -32.27 -9.95
CA HIS A 10 17.30 -32.22 -9.09
C HIS A 10 16.74 -30.80 -8.97
N ALA A 11 17.61 -29.79 -8.79
CA ALA A 11 17.21 -28.37 -8.82
C ALA A 11 16.54 -27.98 -10.14
N GLN A 12 17.06 -28.46 -11.28
CA GLN A 12 16.47 -28.21 -12.60
C GLN A 12 15.09 -28.85 -12.77
N PHE A 13 14.88 -30.04 -12.22
CA PHE A 13 13.57 -30.71 -12.20
C PHE A 13 12.56 -29.91 -11.36
N LEU A 14 12.92 -29.52 -10.13
CA LEU A 14 12.04 -28.71 -9.28
C LEU A 14 11.74 -27.34 -9.91
N LYS A 15 12.69 -26.75 -10.63
CA LYS A 15 12.47 -25.54 -11.43
C LYS A 15 11.44 -25.79 -12.54
N SER A 16 11.51 -26.91 -13.27
CA SER A 16 10.55 -27.18 -14.35
C SER A 16 9.14 -27.46 -13.81
N GLU A 17 9.03 -28.11 -12.66
CA GLU A 17 7.77 -28.25 -11.91
C GLU A 17 7.22 -26.87 -11.48
N GLY A 18 8.06 -26.02 -10.90
CA GLY A 18 7.69 -24.65 -10.54
C GLY A 18 7.19 -23.84 -11.74
N ASN A 19 7.83 -23.99 -12.90
CA ASN A 19 7.39 -23.36 -14.15
C ASN A 19 5.99 -23.84 -14.56
N GLN A 20 5.68 -25.14 -14.42
CA GLN A 20 4.34 -25.66 -14.71
C GLN A 20 3.29 -25.03 -13.80
N PHE A 21 3.54 -24.95 -12.49
CA PHE A 21 2.65 -24.26 -11.55
C PHE A 21 2.51 -22.77 -11.89
N PHE A 22 3.60 -22.12 -12.32
CA PHE A 22 3.58 -20.71 -12.70
C PHE A 22 2.68 -20.46 -13.91
N HIS A 23 2.79 -21.30 -14.95
CA HIS A 23 1.92 -21.23 -16.13
C HIS A 23 0.46 -21.57 -15.82
N ALA A 24 0.22 -22.48 -14.86
CA ALA A 24 -1.11 -22.79 -14.34
C ALA A 24 -1.70 -21.70 -13.41
N ALA A 25 -1.02 -20.57 -13.24
CA ALA A 25 -1.37 -19.48 -12.32
C ALA A 25 -1.43 -19.86 -10.82
N ASN A 26 -0.86 -21.01 -10.45
CA ASN A 26 -0.71 -21.49 -9.08
C ASN A 26 0.62 -20.99 -8.48
N TRP A 27 0.75 -19.66 -8.36
CA TRP A 27 2.03 -19.03 -8.01
C TRP A 27 2.53 -19.35 -6.59
N SER A 28 1.66 -19.70 -5.66
CA SER A 28 2.06 -20.16 -4.33
C SER A 28 2.77 -21.51 -4.37
N GLN A 29 2.25 -22.45 -5.16
CA GLN A 29 2.89 -23.75 -5.40
C GLN A 29 4.19 -23.57 -6.19
N ALA A 30 4.19 -22.72 -7.22
CA ALA A 30 5.39 -22.38 -7.98
C ALA A 30 6.51 -21.85 -7.07
N LEU A 31 6.17 -20.92 -6.17
CA LEU A 31 7.09 -20.34 -5.19
C LEU A 31 7.68 -21.41 -4.26
N ALA A 32 6.85 -22.33 -3.75
CA ALA A 32 7.33 -23.44 -2.93
C ALA A 32 8.32 -24.33 -3.71
N SER A 33 7.99 -24.72 -4.94
CA SER A 33 8.88 -25.51 -5.81
C SER A 33 10.20 -24.80 -6.10
N TYR A 34 10.20 -23.48 -6.34
CA TYR A 34 11.43 -22.72 -6.56
C TYR A 34 12.30 -22.61 -5.29
N HIS A 35 11.71 -22.45 -4.11
CA HIS A 35 12.46 -22.50 -2.85
C HIS A 35 13.06 -23.87 -2.59
N SER A 36 12.32 -24.95 -2.86
CA SER A 36 12.84 -26.31 -2.80
C SER A 36 13.98 -26.52 -3.79
N ALA A 37 13.89 -25.99 -5.02
CA ALA A 37 15.00 -26.02 -5.96
C ALA A 37 16.23 -25.29 -5.42
N LEU A 38 16.04 -24.13 -4.79
CA LEU A 38 17.13 -23.32 -4.24
C LEU A 38 17.85 -24.04 -3.10
N SER A 39 17.13 -24.73 -2.22
CA SER A 39 17.72 -25.46 -1.09
C SER A 39 18.54 -26.68 -1.50
N THR A 40 18.33 -27.20 -2.72
CA THR A 40 19.11 -28.33 -3.25
C THR A 40 20.45 -27.91 -3.86
N LEU A 41 20.61 -26.64 -4.22
CA LEU A 41 21.86 -26.15 -4.79
C LEU A 41 22.96 -26.08 -3.73
N PRO A 42 24.21 -26.45 -4.07
CA PRO A 42 25.32 -26.36 -3.12
C PRO A 42 25.53 -24.90 -2.67
N PRO A 43 25.99 -24.67 -1.42
CA PRO A 43 26.27 -23.33 -0.93
C PRO A 43 27.35 -22.67 -1.79
N ARG A 44 27.29 -21.33 -1.89
CA ARG A 44 28.34 -20.57 -2.57
C ARG A 44 29.64 -20.73 -1.77
N SER A 45 30.73 -21.10 -2.44
CA SER A 45 32.05 -21.13 -1.81
C SER A 45 32.38 -19.73 -1.30
N GLN A 46 32.41 -19.54 0.02
CA GLN A 46 32.88 -18.30 0.63
C GLN A 46 34.40 -18.37 0.70
N SER A 47 35.11 -17.50 -0.01
CA SER A 47 36.55 -17.30 0.18
C SER A 47 36.75 -16.61 1.54
N SER A 48 36.88 -17.39 2.61
CA SER A 48 36.95 -16.89 3.98
C SER A 48 38.38 -16.56 4.44
N THR A 49 39.19 -15.92 3.58
CA THR A 49 40.51 -15.39 3.96
C THR A 49 40.80 -14.06 3.23
N PRO A 50 41.00 -12.93 3.95
CA PRO A 50 41.48 -11.68 3.37
C PRO A 50 42.91 -11.74 2.82
N SER A 51 43.57 -12.91 2.91
CA SER A 51 44.98 -13.10 2.59
C SER A 51 45.24 -13.46 1.13
N ASP A 52 44.22 -13.80 0.35
CA ASP A 52 44.38 -14.25 -1.03
C ASP A 52 43.94 -13.18 -2.03
N ILE A 53 44.67 -12.06 -2.08
CA ILE A 53 44.49 -10.98 -3.07
C ILE A 53 44.88 -11.47 -4.49
N ASN A 54 45.37 -12.71 -4.64
CA ASN A 54 45.86 -13.30 -5.89
C ASN A 54 45.14 -14.60 -6.32
N SER A 55 44.05 -15.02 -5.68
CA SER A 55 43.33 -16.26 -6.05
C SER A 55 42.12 -16.06 -6.97
N ASP A 56 41.82 -14.83 -7.39
CA ASP A 56 40.62 -14.49 -8.16
C ASP A 56 40.69 -14.94 -9.65
N ASP A 57 41.83 -15.48 -10.09
CA ASP A 57 42.08 -15.95 -11.47
C ASP A 57 41.91 -17.47 -11.66
N GLN A 58 41.53 -18.24 -10.63
CA GLN A 58 41.18 -19.66 -10.84
C GLN A 58 39.85 -19.74 -11.60
N PRO A 59 39.82 -20.31 -12.83
CA PRO A 59 38.58 -20.43 -13.58
C PRO A 59 37.58 -21.24 -12.76
N GLN A 60 36.46 -20.61 -12.40
CA GLN A 60 35.37 -21.32 -11.73
C GLN A 60 35.02 -22.56 -12.55
N SER A 61 34.98 -23.71 -11.89
CA SER A 61 34.57 -24.96 -12.54
C SER A 61 33.23 -24.76 -13.24
N GLU A 62 33.06 -25.35 -14.42
CA GLU A 62 31.82 -25.25 -15.20
C GLU A 62 30.58 -25.54 -14.35
N LEU A 63 30.67 -26.52 -13.44
CA LEU A 63 29.58 -26.87 -12.51
C LEU A 63 29.26 -25.75 -11.51
N GLN A 64 30.26 -25.00 -11.05
CA GLN A 64 30.06 -23.84 -10.16
C GLN A 64 29.35 -22.71 -10.91
N GLN A 65 29.75 -22.45 -12.15
CA GLN A 65 29.10 -21.46 -13.01
C GLN A 65 27.64 -21.84 -13.28
N GLN A 66 27.38 -23.11 -13.63
CA GLN A 66 26.02 -23.62 -13.84
C GLN A 66 25.16 -23.49 -12.57
N CYS A 67 25.70 -23.80 -11.39
CA CYS A 67 24.99 -23.62 -10.13
C CYS A 67 24.72 -22.14 -9.81
N ALA A 68 25.66 -21.24 -10.11
CA ALA A 68 25.47 -19.79 -9.93
C ALA A 68 24.36 -19.26 -10.84
N THR A 69 24.36 -19.64 -12.12
CA THR A 69 23.32 -19.28 -13.08
C THR A 69 21.97 -19.85 -12.68
N ALA A 70 21.89 -21.12 -12.28
CA ALA A 70 20.65 -21.73 -11.80
C ALA A 70 20.08 -20.98 -10.60
N ARG A 71 20.93 -20.58 -9.65
CA ARG A 71 20.54 -19.79 -8.48
C ARG A 71 19.97 -18.42 -8.88
N ALA A 72 20.62 -17.71 -9.80
CA ALA A 72 20.15 -16.41 -10.28
C ALA A 72 18.77 -16.51 -10.94
N ILE A 73 18.56 -17.54 -11.77
CA ILE A 73 17.26 -17.80 -12.41
C ILE A 73 16.18 -18.09 -11.36
N LEU A 74 16.47 -18.92 -10.36
CA LEU A 74 15.51 -19.24 -9.31
C LEU A 74 15.09 -17.99 -8.52
N TYR A 75 16.03 -17.11 -8.17
CA TYR A 75 15.69 -15.85 -7.50
C TYR A 75 14.82 -14.94 -8.37
N ALA A 76 15.11 -14.84 -9.67
CA ALA A 76 14.27 -14.07 -10.60
C ALA A 76 12.84 -14.65 -10.68
N ASN A 77 12.71 -15.98 -10.72
CA ASN A 77 11.41 -16.66 -10.75
C ASN A 77 10.62 -16.47 -9.44
N ILE A 78 11.29 -16.55 -8.28
CA ILE A 78 10.68 -16.28 -6.97
C ILE A 78 10.18 -14.84 -6.91
N ALA A 79 10.99 -13.86 -7.36
CA ALA A 79 10.59 -12.46 -7.42
C ALA A 79 9.37 -12.26 -8.33
N ALA A 80 9.33 -12.93 -9.49
CA ALA A 80 8.17 -12.90 -10.38
C ALA A 80 6.90 -13.46 -9.70
N CYS A 81 7.01 -14.55 -8.92
CA CYS A 81 5.89 -15.09 -8.15
C CYS A 81 5.38 -14.10 -7.11
N HIS A 82 6.28 -13.48 -6.34
CA HIS A 82 5.91 -12.45 -5.36
C HIS A 82 5.19 -11.28 -6.02
N LEU A 83 5.68 -10.80 -7.16
CA LEU A 83 5.02 -9.71 -7.89
C LEU A 83 3.60 -10.10 -8.33
N LYS A 84 3.40 -11.31 -8.87
CA LYS A 84 2.07 -11.80 -9.26
C LYS A 84 1.11 -11.93 -8.07
N LEU A 85 1.61 -12.43 -6.93
CA LEU A 85 0.83 -12.55 -5.70
C LEU A 85 0.48 -11.17 -5.12
N TYR A 86 1.45 -10.23 -5.14
CA TYR A 86 1.27 -8.88 -4.64
C TYR A 86 0.21 -8.11 -5.42
N VAL A 87 0.22 -8.19 -6.76
CA VAL A 87 -0.82 -7.61 -7.61
C VAL A 87 -2.21 -8.14 -7.25
N LYS A 88 -2.37 -9.46 -7.07
CA LYS A 88 -3.66 -10.04 -6.62
C LYS A 88 -4.06 -9.55 -5.23
N ALA A 89 -3.10 -9.41 -4.31
CA ALA A 89 -3.37 -8.95 -2.95
C ALA A 89 -3.89 -7.49 -2.96
N LEU A 90 -3.24 -6.60 -3.72
CA LEU A 90 -3.69 -5.22 -3.89
C LEU A 90 -5.09 -5.13 -4.50
N GLN A 91 -5.37 -5.89 -5.56
CA GLN A 91 -6.71 -5.91 -6.17
C GLN A 91 -7.80 -6.34 -5.19
N ARG A 92 -7.53 -7.38 -4.38
CA ARG A 92 -8.46 -7.86 -3.35
C ARG A 92 -8.65 -6.84 -2.24
N ARG A 93 -7.56 -6.20 -1.79
CA ARG A 93 -7.60 -5.17 -0.74
C ARG A 93 -8.41 -3.96 -1.20
N ALA A 94 -8.17 -3.47 -2.42
CA ALA A 94 -8.91 -2.37 -3.02
C ALA A 94 -10.41 -2.70 -3.13
N PHE A 95 -10.74 -3.88 -3.65
CA PHE A 95 -12.13 -4.33 -3.78
C PHE A 95 -12.86 -4.40 -2.43
N SER A 96 -12.23 -4.99 -1.41
CA SER A 96 -12.81 -5.06 -0.07
C SER A 96 -12.99 -3.67 0.56
N ASN A 97 -12.01 -2.78 0.39
CA ASN A 97 -12.06 -1.42 0.91
C ASN A 97 -13.14 -0.56 0.22
N GLU A 98 -13.35 -0.76 -1.08
CA GLU A 98 -14.47 -0.14 -1.81
C GLU A 98 -15.84 -0.56 -1.28
N ALA A 99 -15.98 -1.82 -0.83
CA ALA A 99 -17.23 -2.31 -0.26
C ALA A 99 -17.57 -1.63 1.07
N LEU A 100 -16.56 -1.26 1.87
CA LEU A 100 -16.74 -0.62 3.18
C LEU A 100 -17.29 0.82 3.09
N ASN A 101 -17.03 1.53 1.98
CA ASN A 101 -17.59 2.86 1.72
C ASN A 101 -17.34 3.94 2.82
N THR A 102 -16.29 3.82 3.61
CA THR A 102 -15.84 4.88 4.53
C THR A 102 -14.76 5.72 3.87
N TRP A 103 -14.56 6.96 4.31
CA TRP A 103 -13.53 7.83 3.77
C TRP A 103 -12.13 7.19 3.88
N SER A 104 -11.83 6.57 5.02
CA SER A 104 -10.56 5.87 5.24
C SER A 104 -10.40 4.65 4.32
N SER A 105 -11.46 3.86 4.12
CA SER A 105 -11.39 2.68 3.25
C SER A 105 -11.28 3.08 1.78
N LEU A 106 -12.06 4.06 1.32
CA LEU A 106 -12.01 4.56 -0.05
C LEU A 106 -10.65 5.20 -0.36
N SER A 107 -10.05 5.90 0.60
CA SER A 107 -8.68 6.45 0.47
C SER A 107 -7.66 5.33 0.29
N ALA A 108 -7.76 4.27 1.10
CA ALA A 108 -6.88 3.11 0.98
C ALA A 108 -7.09 2.37 -0.35
N ALA A 109 -8.33 2.24 -0.83
CA ALA A 109 -8.63 1.66 -2.13
C ALA A 109 -8.02 2.48 -3.28
N GLN A 110 -8.08 3.81 -3.20
CA GLN A 110 -7.43 4.68 -4.19
C GLN A 110 -5.93 4.42 -4.25
N GLN A 111 -5.24 4.40 -3.11
CA GLN A 111 -3.79 4.13 -3.05
C GLN A 111 -3.42 2.76 -3.65
N ASP A 112 -4.26 1.76 -3.43
CA ASP A 112 -4.07 0.43 -4.01
C ASP A 112 -4.18 0.45 -5.53
N TYR A 113 -5.17 1.14 -6.08
CA TYR A 113 -5.33 1.30 -7.53
C TYR A 113 -4.20 2.10 -8.16
N GLU A 114 -3.75 3.18 -7.52
CA GLU A 114 -2.58 3.94 -7.97
C GLU A 114 -1.32 3.07 -7.99
N THR A 115 -1.10 2.27 -6.94
CA THR A 115 0.01 1.31 -6.89
C THR A 115 -0.11 0.26 -7.99
N LEU A 116 -1.33 -0.24 -8.28
CA LEU A 116 -1.52 -1.19 -9.38
C LEU A 116 -1.16 -0.59 -10.75
N LEU A 117 -1.46 0.70 -10.97
CA LEU A 117 -1.10 1.39 -12.20
C LEU A 117 0.41 1.59 -12.37
N THR A 118 1.19 1.66 -11.28
CA THR A 118 2.66 1.72 -11.38
C THR A 118 3.30 0.36 -11.65
N LEU A 119 2.63 -0.73 -11.27
CA LEU A 119 3.14 -2.09 -11.41
C LEU A 119 2.77 -2.75 -12.73
N LEU A 120 1.66 -2.34 -13.35
CA LEU A 120 1.16 -2.92 -14.59
C LEU A 120 1.68 -2.12 -15.79
N PRO A 121 2.05 -2.78 -16.91
CA PRO A 121 2.39 -2.06 -18.12
C PRO A 121 1.17 -1.32 -18.68
N GLU A 122 1.39 -0.18 -19.32
CA GLU A 122 0.33 0.68 -19.86
C GLU A 122 -0.50 0.00 -20.97
N SER A 123 0.09 -0.98 -21.67
CA SER A 123 -0.58 -1.76 -22.72
C SER A 123 -1.53 -2.83 -22.19
N ASP A 124 -1.56 -3.08 -20.87
CA ASP A 124 -2.44 -4.09 -20.28
C ASP A 124 -3.88 -3.57 -20.20
N THR A 125 -4.84 -4.37 -20.67
CA THR A 125 -6.28 -4.09 -20.55
C THR A 125 -6.68 -3.81 -19.10
N ARG A 126 -6.06 -4.50 -18.14
CA ARG A 126 -6.35 -4.31 -16.70
C ARG A 126 -6.00 -2.91 -16.22
N SER A 127 -4.98 -2.27 -16.79
CA SER A 127 -4.60 -0.90 -16.44
C SER A 127 -5.70 0.10 -16.84
N GLN A 128 -6.35 -0.12 -17.98
CA GLN A 128 -7.47 0.70 -18.44
C GLN A 128 -8.69 0.52 -17.51
N ASP A 129 -9.03 -0.72 -17.15
CA ASP A 129 -10.13 -1.03 -16.22
C ASP A 129 -9.91 -0.40 -14.84
N ILE A 130 -8.68 -0.47 -14.33
CA ILE A 130 -8.30 0.13 -13.04
C ILE A 130 -8.41 1.65 -13.10
N SER A 131 -7.91 2.28 -14.17
CA SER A 131 -8.04 3.73 -14.37
C SER A 131 -9.51 4.18 -14.42
N ALA A 132 -10.36 3.44 -15.14
CA ALA A 132 -11.80 3.69 -15.18
C ALA A 132 -12.46 3.55 -13.79
N THR A 133 -12.06 2.54 -13.03
CA THR A 133 -12.54 2.32 -11.65
C THR A 133 -12.13 3.46 -10.73
N LEU A 134 -10.87 3.89 -10.80
CA LEU A 134 -10.34 5.02 -10.03
C LEU A 134 -11.08 6.32 -10.33
N ASN A 135 -11.39 6.59 -11.61
CA ASN A 135 -12.18 7.76 -11.99
C ASN A 135 -13.61 7.73 -11.43
N LYS A 136 -14.23 6.55 -11.30
CA LYS A 136 -15.53 6.39 -10.62
C LYS A 136 -15.43 6.51 -9.09
N LEU A 137 -14.27 6.17 -8.52
CA LEU A 137 -14.01 6.21 -7.08
C LEU A 137 -13.84 7.65 -6.57
N LYS A 138 -13.18 8.52 -7.33
CA LYS A 138 -12.92 9.93 -6.97
C LYS A 138 -14.14 10.69 -6.40
N PRO A 139 -15.31 10.75 -7.09
CA PRO A 139 -16.46 11.48 -6.55
C PRO A 139 -17.03 10.84 -5.28
N ARG A 140 -16.95 9.51 -5.14
CA ARG A 140 -17.39 8.81 -3.92
C ARG A 140 -16.48 9.14 -2.74
N LEU A 141 -15.18 9.24 -2.98
CA LEU A 141 -14.21 9.64 -1.98
C LEU A 141 -14.44 11.06 -1.49
N GLU A 142 -14.62 12.02 -2.40
CA GLU A 142 -14.90 13.42 -2.05
C GLU A 142 -16.20 13.55 -1.26
N ALA A 143 -17.24 12.80 -1.65
CA ALA A 143 -18.51 12.77 -0.92
C ALA A 143 -18.36 12.19 0.50
N ALA A 144 -17.64 11.07 0.64
CA ALA A 144 -17.37 10.46 1.94
C ALA A 144 -16.50 11.37 2.83
N GLN A 145 -15.48 12.00 2.25
CA GLN A 145 -14.63 12.96 2.94
C GLN A 145 -15.44 14.13 3.50
N LYS A 146 -16.26 14.78 2.65
CA LYS A 146 -17.12 15.90 3.09
C LYS A 146 -18.08 15.46 4.18
N ARG A 147 -18.75 14.32 4.00
CA ARG A 147 -19.69 13.80 5.00
C ARG A 147 -19.02 13.53 6.34
N GLU A 148 -17.93 12.77 6.37
CA GLU A 148 -17.26 12.40 7.62
C GLU A 148 -16.60 13.61 8.30
N THR A 149 -16.06 14.57 7.52
CA THR A 149 -15.54 15.82 8.07
C THR A 149 -16.64 16.69 8.67
N THR A 150 -17.81 16.80 8.03
CA THR A 150 -18.97 17.48 8.61
C THR A 150 -19.42 16.81 9.90
N GLU A 151 -19.57 15.48 9.91
CA GLU A 151 -19.97 14.74 11.11
C GLU A 151 -18.96 14.92 12.27
N MET A 152 -17.65 14.96 11.99
CA MET A 152 -16.62 15.22 13.00
C MET A 152 -16.69 16.67 13.54
N LEU A 153 -16.89 17.64 12.66
CA LEU A 153 -17.03 19.04 13.06
C LEU A 153 -18.27 19.26 13.92
N ASP A 154 -19.39 18.63 13.59
CA ASP A 154 -20.62 18.71 14.37
C ASP A 154 -20.47 18.07 15.75
N LYS A 155 -19.76 16.93 15.85
CA LYS A 155 -19.39 16.32 17.14
C LYS A 155 -18.49 17.24 17.97
N LEU A 156 -17.48 17.85 17.35
CA LEU A 156 -16.57 18.77 18.04
C LEU A 156 -17.31 20.01 18.56
N LYS A 157 -18.25 20.56 17.78
CA LYS A 157 -19.15 21.63 18.24
C LYS A 157 -20.00 21.19 19.42
N GLY A 158 -20.56 19.98 19.38
CA GLY A 158 -21.31 19.42 20.50
C GLY A 158 -20.49 19.30 21.78
N VAL A 159 -19.25 18.81 21.69
CA VAL A 159 -18.31 18.74 22.82
C VAL A 159 -17.92 20.13 23.31
N GLY A 160 -17.61 21.06 22.40
CA GLY A 160 -17.31 22.45 22.73
C GLY A 160 -18.46 23.11 23.50
N ASN A 161 -19.70 22.91 23.04
CA ASN A 161 -20.89 23.39 23.72
C ASN A 161 -21.11 22.70 25.08
N SER A 162 -20.74 21.43 25.23
CA SER A 162 -20.86 20.71 26.51
C SER A 162 -19.80 21.11 27.53
N ILE A 163 -18.58 21.45 27.09
CA ILE A 163 -17.46 21.85 27.96
C ILE A 163 -17.53 23.35 28.28
N LEU A 164 -17.98 24.18 27.33
CA LEU A 164 -18.14 25.62 27.52
C LEU A 164 -19.54 26.00 28.05
N GLY A 165 -20.53 25.10 27.96
CA GLY A 165 -21.92 25.35 28.35
C GLY A 165 -22.33 24.85 29.74
N SER A 166 -21.51 24.06 30.45
CA SER A 166 -21.88 23.60 31.80
C SER A 166 -21.68 24.63 32.91
N ASN A 167 -21.13 25.81 32.60
CA ASN A 167 -21.13 26.99 33.50
C ASN A 167 -21.60 28.29 32.80
N SER A 168 -22.24 28.19 31.64
CA SER A 168 -22.88 29.33 30.98
C SER A 168 -24.40 29.18 31.06
N VAL A 169 -24.96 29.64 32.16
CA VAL A 169 -26.37 30.03 32.23
C VAL A 169 -26.57 31.25 31.32
N TYR A 170 -26.76 31.02 30.03
CA TYR A 170 -27.40 31.94 29.09
C TYR A 170 -28.19 31.14 28.05
N SER A 171 -29.20 30.43 28.55
CA SER A 171 -30.51 30.52 27.92
C SER A 171 -31.19 31.72 28.56
N LEU A 172 -31.52 32.74 27.78
CA LEU A 172 -32.78 33.50 27.79
C LEU A 172 -32.67 34.71 26.84
N PHE A 173 -33.33 34.54 25.70
CA PHE A 173 -34.05 35.52 24.87
C PHE A 173 -33.31 36.74 24.28
N ASP A 174 -33.37 36.81 22.94
CA ASP A 174 -34.26 37.76 22.26
C ASP A 174 -34.46 39.08 23.00
N ALA A 175 -33.62 40.09 22.74
CA ALA A 175 -33.88 41.47 23.15
C ALA A 175 -32.98 42.45 22.39
N THR A 176 -33.42 42.85 21.20
CA THR A 176 -33.22 44.22 20.75
C THR A 176 -33.95 45.18 21.69
N PHE A 177 -33.27 45.86 22.62
CA PHE A 177 -33.66 47.21 23.08
C PHE A 177 -32.57 47.84 23.97
N ASP A 178 -32.14 49.04 23.59
CA ASP A 178 -31.46 50.05 24.40
C ASP A 178 -29.99 49.85 24.86
N GLY A 179 -29.08 50.25 23.97
CA GLY A 179 -28.02 51.23 24.30
C GLY A 179 -27.05 50.97 25.47
N THR A 180 -25.84 50.49 25.14
CA THR A 180 -24.54 50.74 25.83
C THR A 180 -24.04 49.70 26.87
N PHE A 181 -23.28 48.74 26.33
CA PHE A 181 -21.96 48.19 26.71
C PHE A 181 -21.54 48.03 28.19
N THR A 182 -21.27 46.77 28.59
CA THR A 182 -19.99 46.39 29.24
C THR A 182 -19.67 44.93 28.90
N GLY A 183 -18.52 44.73 28.27
CA GLY A 183 -18.21 43.53 27.51
C GLY A 183 -17.93 42.27 28.31
N ARG A 184 -17.89 41.15 27.58
CA ARG A 184 -17.16 39.93 27.92
C ARG A 184 -16.99 39.06 26.68
N PHE A 185 -15.75 39.02 26.20
CA PHE A 185 -15.18 38.11 25.20
C PHE A 185 -16.09 37.76 24.01
N GLY A 186 -16.09 38.66 23.03
CA GLY A 186 -16.42 38.32 21.64
C GLY A 186 -15.38 37.34 21.09
N LEU A 187 -15.70 36.06 21.12
CA LEU A 187 -15.14 35.05 20.23
C LEU A 187 -16.31 34.45 19.47
N SER A 188 -16.86 35.24 18.54
CA SER A 188 -17.74 34.66 17.54
C SER A 188 -16.92 33.66 16.71
N THR A 189 -17.50 32.49 16.45
CA THR A 189 -16.94 31.54 15.50
C THR A 189 -17.15 31.96 14.04
N ASP A 190 -17.78 33.12 13.81
CA ASP A 190 -18.03 33.68 12.47
C ASP A 190 -16.75 34.16 11.75
N ASN A 191 -15.63 34.30 12.46
CA ASN A 191 -14.35 34.76 11.90
C ASN A 191 -13.37 33.64 11.52
N PHE A 192 -13.76 32.37 11.70
CA PHE A 192 -12.93 31.22 11.36
C PHE A 192 -13.23 30.76 9.93
N GLN A 193 -12.39 31.18 8.98
CA GLN A 193 -12.48 30.71 7.61
C GLN A 193 -11.56 29.50 7.42
N PHE A 194 -12.17 28.36 7.11
CA PHE A 194 -11.46 27.17 6.68
C PHE A 194 -11.16 27.31 5.19
N VAL A 195 -9.90 27.62 4.87
CA VAL A 195 -9.45 27.72 3.48
C VAL A 195 -8.74 26.42 3.12
N PRO A 196 -9.19 25.68 2.09
CA PRO A 196 -8.50 24.48 1.64
C PRO A 196 -7.12 24.86 1.10
N ASN A 197 -6.06 24.24 1.64
CA ASN A 197 -4.68 24.57 1.32
C ASN A 197 -4.15 23.86 0.05
N GLY A 198 -5.02 23.20 -0.71
CA GLY A 198 -4.66 22.48 -1.94
C GLY A 198 -3.85 21.20 -1.76
N GLN A 199 -3.44 20.83 -0.53
CA GLN A 199 -2.67 19.62 -0.22
C GLN A 199 -3.45 18.62 0.64
N GLY A 200 -4.79 18.73 0.67
CA GLY A 200 -5.65 17.85 1.46
C GLY A 200 -5.76 18.23 2.94
N GLY A 201 -5.23 19.39 3.34
CA GLY A 201 -5.39 19.97 4.68
C GLY A 201 -6.26 21.24 4.66
N TYR A 202 -6.69 21.66 5.84
CA TYR A 202 -7.39 22.93 6.04
C TYR A 202 -6.47 23.90 6.79
N SER A 203 -6.35 25.12 6.29
CA SER A 203 -5.80 26.23 7.06
C SER A 203 -6.94 26.99 7.72
N VAL A 204 -6.76 27.35 8.99
CA VAL A 204 -7.73 28.16 9.74
C VAL A 204 -7.21 29.59 9.74
N ASN A 205 -7.86 30.46 8.97
CA ASN A 205 -7.56 31.88 8.97
C ASN A 205 -8.56 32.63 9.86
N PHE A 206 -8.04 33.59 10.62
CA PHE A 206 -8.81 34.58 11.34
C PHE A 206 -8.82 35.88 10.55
N THR A 207 -9.99 36.30 10.10
CA THR A 207 -10.20 37.69 9.64
C THR A 207 -10.88 38.45 10.77
N GLN A 208 -10.18 39.45 11.31
CA GLN A 208 -10.71 40.38 12.31
C GLN A 208 -11.46 41.53 11.65
#